data_AF-A0A836ZRI8-F1
#
_entry.id   AF-A0A836ZRI8-F1
#
_cell.length_a   1.000
_cell.length_b   1.000
_cell.length_c   1.000
_cell.angle_alpha   90.00
_cell.angle_beta   90.00
_cell.angle_gamma   90.00
#
_symmetry.space_group_name_H-M   'P 1'
#
loop_
_entity.id
_entity.type
_entity.pdbx_description
1 polymer ?
#
loop_
_entity_poly.entity_id
_entity_poly.type
_entity_poly.pdbx_seq_one_letter_code
_entity_poly.pdbx_strand_id
1 'polypeptide(L)'
;ALARDALGEASALLAAAKRYDAGHVDMPLTEGQYHRVLEQRRQRAQALLRRGRLAPAARDFNAVLAGEPDDAIAQRGLDQVADEYADD
;
A
#
# COMPACT_ATOMS: atom_id res chain seq x y z
N ALA A 1 -2.32 -10.02 -22.63
CA ALA A 1 -1.03 -10.45 -22.06
C ALA A 1 -0.60 -9.53 -20.91
N LEU A 2 -0.83 -8.20 -21.02
CA LEU A 2 -0.51 -7.17 -20.02
C LEU A 2 -0.99 -7.46 -18.58
N ALA A 3 -2.22 -7.93 -18.39
CA ALA A 3 -2.76 -8.20 -17.05
C ALA A 3 -1.89 -9.15 -16.20
N ARG A 4 -1.16 -10.09 -16.82
CA ARG A 4 -0.34 -11.07 -16.11
C ARG A 4 1.01 -10.48 -15.66
N ASP A 5 1.54 -9.52 -16.43
CA ASP A 5 2.76 -8.78 -16.07
C ASP A 5 2.47 -7.71 -15.02
N ALA A 6 1.34 -6.98 -15.15
CA ALA A 6 0.84 -6.04 -14.15
C ALA A 6 0.61 -6.70 -12.78
N LEU A 7 -0.06 -7.87 -12.77
CA LEU A 7 -0.21 -8.69 -11.57
C LEU A 7 1.13 -9.18 -11.03
N GLY A 8 2.10 -9.45 -11.90
CA GLY A 8 3.46 -9.84 -11.52
C GLY A 8 4.22 -8.73 -10.79
N GLU A 9 4.20 -7.51 -11.32
CA GLU A 9 4.79 -6.34 -10.67
C GLU A 9 4.07 -5.97 -9.38
N ALA A 10 2.73 -5.97 -9.38
CA ALA A 10 1.94 -5.74 -8.18
C ALA A 10 2.23 -6.80 -7.11
N SER A 11 2.37 -8.07 -7.51
CA SER A 11 2.75 -9.17 -6.60
C SER A 11 4.19 -9.02 -6.08
N ALA A 12 5.11 -8.54 -6.91
CA ALA A 12 6.48 -8.24 -6.49
C ALA A 12 6.55 -7.09 -5.49
N LEU A 13 5.74 -6.04 -5.70
CA LEU A 13 5.56 -4.93 -4.76
C LEU A 13 4.91 -5.39 -3.46
N LEU A 14 3.90 -6.27 -3.52
CA LEU A 14 3.30 -6.89 -2.34
C LEU A 14 4.30 -7.75 -1.58
N ALA A 15 5.09 -8.56 -2.28
CA ALA A 15 6.15 -9.37 -1.69
C ALA A 15 7.25 -8.50 -1.07
N ALA A 16 7.57 -7.36 -1.69
CA ALA A 16 8.48 -6.37 -1.15
C ALA A 16 7.91 -5.67 0.09
N ALA A 17 6.60 -5.38 0.12
CA ALA A 17 5.91 -4.86 1.29
C ALA A 17 5.87 -5.88 2.44
N LYS A 18 5.65 -7.17 2.15
CA LYS A 18 5.77 -8.26 3.14
C LYS A 18 7.19 -8.45 3.66
N ARG A 19 8.22 -8.19 2.84
CA ARG A 19 9.62 -8.12 3.27
C ARG A 19 9.95 -6.82 4.01
N TYR A 20 9.13 -5.77 3.89
CA TYR A 20 9.24 -4.55 4.66
C TYR A 20 8.69 -4.83 6.06
N ASP A 21 9.54 -5.52 6.78
CA ASP A 21 9.40 -6.14 8.08
C ASP A 21 8.50 -5.35 9.07
N ALA A 22 7.38 -5.98 9.43
CA ALA A 22 6.59 -5.63 10.61
C ALA A 22 7.39 -5.83 11.92
N GLY A 23 8.61 -6.39 11.85
CA GLY A 23 9.53 -6.60 12.97
C GLY A 23 10.47 -5.43 13.32
N HIS A 24 10.40 -4.27 12.63
CA HIS A 24 11.28 -3.12 12.93
C HIS A 24 10.55 -1.90 13.53
N VAL A 25 9.38 -2.09 14.14
CA VAL A 25 8.73 -1.04 14.94
C VAL A 25 9.23 -1.12 16.38
N ASP A 26 10.53 -0.86 16.58
CA ASP A 26 11.07 -0.50 17.89
C ASP A 26 10.58 0.90 18.24
N MET A 27 9.30 1.03 18.53
CA MET A 27 8.77 2.21 19.20
C MET A 27 7.51 1.84 19.96
N PRO A 28 7.44 2.08 21.28
CA PRO A 28 6.20 2.00 22.03
C PRO A 28 5.32 3.20 21.60
N LEU A 29 4.74 3.11 20.40
CA LEU A 29 3.75 4.06 19.94
C LEU A 29 2.47 3.81 20.75
N THR A 30 1.93 4.87 21.34
CA THR A 30 0.56 4.79 21.85
C THR A 30 -0.39 4.51 20.67
N GLU A 31 -1.48 3.81 20.93
CA GLU A 31 -2.48 3.42 19.91
C GLU A 31 -2.90 4.62 19.03
N GLY A 32 -3.08 5.81 19.61
CA GLY A 32 -3.39 7.03 18.86
C GLY A 32 -2.26 7.56 17.96
N GLN A 33 -0.99 7.35 18.31
CA GLN A 33 0.14 7.69 17.42
C GLN A 33 0.26 6.70 16.27
N TYR A 34 -0.01 5.43 16.53
CA TYR A 34 -0.04 4.38 15.52
C TYR A 34 -1.10 4.66 14.44
N HIS A 35 -2.36 4.92 14.83
CA HIS A 35 -3.41 5.25 13.87
C HIS A 35 -3.10 6.51 13.06
N ARG A 36 -2.47 7.54 13.66
CA ARG A 36 -2.01 8.73 12.91
C ARG A 36 -0.97 8.40 11.85
N VAL A 37 -0.02 7.53 12.16
CA VAL A 37 1.01 7.10 11.19
C VAL A 37 0.36 6.36 10.03
N LEU A 38 -0.60 5.47 10.30
CA LEU A 38 -1.35 4.76 9.27
C LEU A 38 -2.20 5.72 8.42
N GLU A 39 -2.88 6.68 9.03
CA GLU A 39 -3.64 7.69 8.30
C GLU A 39 -2.74 8.55 7.39
N GLN A 40 -1.57 8.98 7.86
CA GLN A 40 -0.61 9.71 7.02
C GLN A 40 -0.13 8.87 5.84
N ARG A 41 0.16 7.58 6.06
CA ARG A 41 0.54 6.65 4.98
C ARG A 41 -0.59 6.50 3.97
N ARG A 42 -1.84 6.35 4.43
CA ARG A 42 -3.03 6.27 3.57
C ARG A 42 -3.21 7.52 2.71
N GLN A 43 -3.10 8.70 3.30
CA GLN A 43 -3.20 9.96 2.56
C GLN A 43 -2.09 10.12 1.52
N ARG A 44 -0.86 9.72 1.88
CA ARG A 44 0.28 9.72 0.95
C ARG A 44 0.08 8.75 -0.21
N ALA A 45 -0.41 7.53 0.06
CA ALA A 45 -0.70 6.53 -0.96
C ALA A 45 -1.73 7.06 -1.98
N GLN A 46 -2.82 7.67 -1.50
CA GLN A 46 -3.82 8.28 -2.36
C GLN A 46 -3.25 9.43 -3.21
N ALA A 47 -2.37 10.26 -2.63
CA ALA A 47 -1.72 11.33 -3.37
C ALA A 47 -0.75 10.81 -4.44
N LEU A 48 -0.07 9.70 -4.18
CA LEU A 48 0.80 9.02 -5.14
C LEU A 48 -0.01 8.40 -6.28
N LEU A 49 -1.13 7.74 -5.95
CA LEU A 49 -2.05 7.16 -6.92
C LEU A 49 -2.59 8.22 -7.90
N ARG A 50 -3.10 9.35 -7.37
CA ARG A 50 -3.55 10.49 -8.20
C ARG A 50 -2.47 11.08 -9.11
N ARG A 51 -1.19 10.86 -8.80
CA ARG A 51 -0.04 11.32 -9.60
C ARG A 51 0.46 10.25 -10.58
N GLY A 52 -0.26 9.13 -10.73
CA GLY A 52 0.16 7.98 -11.55
C GLY A 52 1.39 7.25 -10.98
N ARG A 53 1.77 7.53 -9.73
CA ARG A 53 2.91 6.86 -9.09
C ARG A 53 2.43 5.56 -8.44
N LEU A 54 2.06 4.60 -9.29
CA LEU A 54 1.39 3.36 -8.91
C LEU A 54 2.23 2.49 -7.94
N ALA A 55 3.49 2.20 -8.27
CA ALA A 55 4.37 1.39 -7.42
C ALA A 55 4.52 1.92 -5.97
N PRO A 56 4.86 3.20 -5.74
CA PRO A 56 4.97 3.73 -4.38
C PRO A 56 3.59 3.90 -3.71
N ALA A 57 2.49 4.09 -4.46
CA ALA A 57 1.15 4.07 -3.90
C ALA A 57 0.79 2.69 -3.34
N ALA A 58 1.03 1.61 -4.12
CA ALA A 58 0.83 0.24 -3.68
C ALA A 58 1.64 -0.10 -2.44
N ARG A 59 2.89 0.35 -2.37
CA ARG A 59 3.74 0.14 -1.18
C ARG A 59 3.13 0.77 0.07
N ASP A 60 2.64 2.00 -0.03
CA ASP A 60 2.08 2.71 1.13
C ASP A 60 0.71 2.11 1.56
N PHE A 61 -0.15 1.70 0.62
CA PHE A 61 -1.40 1.01 0.96
C PHE A 61 -1.16 -0.35 1.60
N ASN A 62 -0.21 -1.15 1.11
CA ASN A 62 0.15 -2.42 1.74
C ASN A 62 0.71 -2.23 3.16
N ALA A 63 1.47 -1.17 3.41
CA ALA A 63 1.94 -0.85 4.76
C ALA A 63 0.79 -0.49 5.71
N VAL A 64 -0.28 0.14 5.20
CA VAL A 64 -1.51 0.37 5.98
C VAL A 64 -2.20 -0.95 6.28
N LEU A 65 -2.39 -1.82 5.30
CA LEU A 65 -3.06 -3.12 5.49
C LEU A 65 -2.27 -4.12 6.34
N ALA A 66 -0.94 -4.00 6.38
CA ALA A 66 -0.13 -4.77 7.31
C ALA A 66 -0.42 -4.39 8.77
N GLY A 67 -0.81 -3.13 9.00
CA GLY A 67 -1.14 -2.63 10.33
C GLY A 67 -2.63 -2.64 10.68
N GLU A 68 -3.50 -2.49 9.69
CA GLU A 68 -4.96 -2.44 9.76
C GLU A 68 -5.53 -3.21 8.55
N PRO A 69 -5.63 -4.55 8.61
CA PRO A 69 -6.05 -5.38 7.48
C PRO A 69 -7.45 -5.03 6.95
N ASP A 70 -8.29 -4.46 7.80
CA ASP A 70 -9.68 -4.08 7.50
C ASP A 70 -9.84 -2.63 7.03
N ASP A 71 -8.74 -1.89 6.77
CA ASP A 71 -8.84 -0.53 6.20
C ASP A 71 -9.36 -0.58 4.75
N ALA A 72 -10.66 -0.36 4.61
CA ALA A 72 -11.37 -0.40 3.33
C ALA A 72 -10.86 0.63 2.31
N ILE A 73 -10.25 1.74 2.76
CA ILE A 73 -9.69 2.76 1.87
C ILE A 73 -8.38 2.24 1.28
N ALA A 74 -7.55 1.57 2.08
CA ALA A 74 -6.32 0.98 1.61
C ALA A 74 -6.55 -0.22 0.68
N GLN A 75 -7.57 -1.04 0.95
CA GLN A 75 -8.00 -2.12 0.04
C GLN A 75 -8.41 -1.56 -1.33
N ARG A 76 -9.37 -0.62 -1.35
CA ARG A 76 -9.81 0.02 -2.61
C ARG A 76 -8.68 0.74 -3.34
N GLY A 77 -7.75 1.32 -2.60
CA GLY A 77 -6.56 1.97 -3.18
C GLY A 77 -5.66 1.00 -3.91
N LEU A 78 -5.50 -0.24 -3.42
CA LEU A 78 -4.77 -1.29 -4.12
C LEU A 78 -5.52 -1.82 -5.34
N ASP A 79 -6.83 -1.98 -5.24
CA ASP A 79 -7.66 -2.38 -6.39
C ASP A 79 -7.52 -1.35 -7.52
N GLN A 80 -7.63 -0.06 -7.20
CA GLN A 80 -7.44 1.00 -8.19
C GLN A 80 -6.01 1.03 -8.75
N VAL A 81 -4.98 0.78 -7.94
CA VAL A 81 -3.61 0.64 -8.47
C VAL A 81 -3.52 -0.52 -9.46
N ALA A 82 -4.15 -1.66 -9.17
CA ALA A 82 -4.14 -2.83 -10.03
C ALA A 82 -4.89 -2.57 -11.35
N ASP A 83 -6.02 -1.86 -11.29
CA ASP A 83 -6.78 -1.47 -12.48
C ASP A 83 -5.97 -0.52 -13.37
N GLU A 84 -5.34 0.52 -12.80
CA GLU A 84 -4.52 1.48 -13.56
C GLU A 84 -3.28 0.82 -14.19
N TYR A 85 -2.72 -0.22 -13.56
CA TYR A 85 -1.65 -1.03 -14.16
C TYR A 85 -2.15 -1.94 -15.29
N ALA A 86 -3.44 -2.28 -15.34
CA ALA A 86 -4.01 -3.13 -16.36
C ALA A 86 -4.45 -2.35 -17.62
N ASP A 87 -4.68 -1.05 -17.49
CA ASP A 87 -5.03 -0.12 -18.57
C ASP A 87 -3.81 0.51 -19.30
N ASP A 88 -2.59 0.40 -18.75
CA ASP A 88 -1.32 0.81 -19.41
C ASP A 88 -0.77 -0.27 -20.36
#